data_AF-A0A820EVM9-F1
#
_entry.id   AF-A0A820EVM9-F1
#
_cell.length_a   1.000
_cell.length_b   1.000
_cell.length_c   1.000
_cell.angle_alpha   90.00
_cell.angle_beta   90.00
_cell.angle_gamma   90.00
#
_symmetry.space_group_name_H-M   'P 1'
#
loop_
_entity.id
_entity.type
_entity.pdbx_description
1 polymer ?
#
loop_
_entity_poly.entity_id
_entity_poly.type
_entity_poly.pdbx_seq_one_letter_code
_entity_poly.pdbx_strand_id
1 'polypeptide(L)'
;MIRMKITDANTNNYRYEVPVPITWRATTSQSQQQNLRFELTETQYNQTGLRVRRQMGTTIGDNDPILFDTTYFAEGFICDNQFLQIITTLPSKNVYGFGENTHPSFRHNLTDGIRYGIFARDQPPQGQNENLYGTHPFYMCIEDDGNAFGVLIFNSNAQDY
;
A
#
# COMPACT_ATOMS: atom_id res chain seq x y z
N MET A 1 11.29 -7.06 -5.35
CA MET A 1 10.07 -6.27 -5.41
C MET A 1 8.97 -7.29 -5.31
N ILE A 2 7.95 -7.08 -4.49
CA ILE A 2 6.82 -7.99 -4.41
C ILE A 2 5.65 -7.33 -5.15
N ARG A 3 5.04 -8.06 -6.08
CA ARG A 3 3.79 -7.65 -6.72
C ARG A 3 2.72 -8.66 -6.35
N MET A 4 1.63 -8.15 -5.82
CA MET A 4 0.43 -8.93 -5.53
C MET A 4 -0.75 -8.32 -6.29
N LYS A 5 -1.68 -9.19 -6.68
CA LYS A 5 -2.96 -8.81 -7.25
C LYS A 5 -4.02 -9.74 -6.69
N ILE A 6 -5.14 -9.17 -6.25
CA ILE A 6 -6.31 -9.92 -5.80
C ILE A 6 -7.39 -9.74 -6.86
N THR A 7 -7.96 -10.85 -7.33
CA THR A 7 -9.00 -10.87 -8.36
C THR A 7 -10.14 -11.77 -7.95
N ASP A 8 -11.32 -11.54 -8.51
CA ASP A 8 -12.39 -12.53 -8.47
C ASP A 8 -11.93 -13.80 -9.22
N ALA A 9 -12.08 -14.95 -8.58
CA ALA A 9 -11.71 -16.24 -9.16
C ALA A 9 -12.73 -16.72 -10.21
N ASN A 10 -13.97 -16.20 -10.17
CA ASN A 10 -14.97 -16.49 -11.17
C ASN A 10 -14.60 -15.83 -12.50
N THR A 11 -14.20 -16.65 -13.47
CA THR A 11 -13.78 -16.20 -14.80
C THR A 11 -14.89 -15.55 -15.62
N ASN A 12 -16.16 -15.64 -15.20
CA ASN A 12 -17.25 -14.91 -15.82
C ASN A 12 -17.45 -13.51 -15.24
N ASN A 13 -16.73 -13.16 -14.17
CA ASN A 13 -16.82 -11.86 -13.49
C ASN A 13 -15.48 -11.10 -13.60
N TYR A 14 -15.13 -10.68 -14.82
CA TYR A 14 -13.96 -9.85 -15.03
C TYR A 14 -14.15 -8.48 -14.40
N ARG A 15 -13.32 -8.17 -13.41
CA ARG A 15 -13.25 -6.83 -12.81
C ARG A 15 -12.35 -5.93 -13.64
N TYR A 16 -12.64 -4.63 -13.60
CA TYR A 16 -11.82 -3.61 -14.25
C TYR A 16 -10.36 -3.67 -13.77
N GLU A 17 -9.43 -3.54 -14.71
CA GLU A 17 -8.00 -3.37 -14.45
C GLU A 17 -7.49 -2.14 -15.19
N VAL A 18 -6.59 -1.40 -14.57
CA VAL A 18 -5.99 -0.21 -15.18
C VAL A 18 -5.27 -0.63 -16.48
N PRO A 19 -5.67 -0.14 -17.67
CA PRO A 19 -5.15 -0.58 -18.96
C PRO A 19 -3.84 0.10 -19.32
N VAL A 20 -2.97 0.32 -18.32
CA VAL A 20 -1.63 0.89 -18.51
C VAL A 20 -0.63 -0.26 -18.33
N PRO A 21 0.09 -0.66 -19.39
CA PRO A 21 1.14 -1.66 -19.27
C PRO A 21 2.20 -1.16 -18.31
N ILE A 22 2.55 -1.99 -17.32
CA ILE A 22 3.69 -1.70 -16.48
C ILE A 22 4.85 -2.60 -16.85
N THR A 23 5.86 -2.00 -17.45
CA THR A 23 7.10 -2.69 -17.82
C THR A 23 7.97 -2.84 -16.58
N TRP A 24 7.83 -3.98 -15.91
CA TRP A 24 8.67 -4.33 -14.78
C TRP A 24 9.96 -4.99 -15.27
N ARG A 25 11.11 -4.36 -15.02
CA ARG A 25 12.39 -5.03 -15.19
C ARG A 25 12.66 -5.85 -13.94
N ALA A 26 12.61 -7.18 -14.04
CA ALA A 26 13.12 -8.04 -12.99
C ALA A 26 14.61 -7.71 -12.82
N THR A 27 15.04 -7.38 -11.61
CA THR A 27 16.45 -7.14 -11.32
C THR A 27 17.19 -8.47 -11.50
N THR A 28 17.84 -8.65 -12.65
CA THR A 28 18.62 -9.86 -12.99
C THR A 28 19.96 -9.93 -12.26
N SER A 29 20.30 -8.92 -11.46
CA SER A 29 21.52 -8.88 -10.67
C SER A 29 21.33 -9.69 -9.38
N GLN A 30 21.88 -10.91 -9.34
CA GLN A 30 22.02 -11.72 -8.11
C GLN A 30 22.70 -10.96 -6.95
N SER A 31 23.40 -9.85 -7.23
CA SER A 31 24.07 -8.99 -6.24
C SER A 31 23.15 -8.03 -5.48
N GLN A 32 21.87 -7.91 -5.85
CA GLN A 32 20.86 -7.20 -5.08
C GLN A 32 19.70 -8.15 -4.79
N GLN A 33 19.99 -9.18 -3.99
CA GLN A 33 18.94 -10.01 -3.41
C GLN A 33 18.03 -9.06 -2.61
N GLN A 34 16.85 -8.76 -3.16
CA GLN A 34 15.87 -7.96 -2.44
C GLN A 34 15.36 -8.83 -1.32
N ASN A 35 15.82 -8.52 -0.12
CA ASN A 35 15.49 -9.20 1.11
C ASN A 35 14.04 -8.90 1.54
N LEU A 36 13.08 -9.23 0.68
CA LEU A 36 11.66 -9.08 0.95
C LEU A 36 11.03 -10.47 0.96
N ARG A 37 10.31 -10.79 2.03
CA ARG A 37 9.55 -12.02 2.16
C ARG A 37 8.07 -11.71 2.20
N PHE A 38 7.31 -12.39 1.35
CA PHE A 38 5.86 -12.44 1.42
C PHE A 38 5.41 -13.66 2.22
N GLU A 39 4.41 -13.46 3.08
CA GLU A 39 3.79 -14.48 3.91
C GLU A 39 2.26 -14.36 3.83
N LEU A 40 1.60 -15.49 3.59
CA LEU A 40 0.18 -15.63 3.85
C LEU A 40 0.02 -16.03 5.31
N THR A 41 -0.82 -15.32 6.04
CA THR A 41 -1.00 -15.47 7.48
C THR A 41 -2.49 -15.39 7.84
N GLU A 42 -2.81 -15.31 9.12
CA GLU A 42 -4.17 -15.30 9.62
C GLU A 42 -4.37 -14.13 10.58
N THR A 43 -5.55 -13.50 10.51
CA THR A 43 -5.97 -12.51 11.52
C THR A 43 -6.34 -13.22 12.83
N GLN A 44 -6.54 -12.45 13.90
CA GLN A 44 -7.03 -12.99 15.19
C GLN A 44 -8.41 -13.68 15.11
N TYR A 45 -9.13 -13.54 14.00
CA TYR A 45 -10.42 -14.18 13.74
C TYR A 45 -10.36 -15.24 12.63
N ASN A 46 -9.17 -15.80 12.37
CA ASN A 46 -8.94 -16.84 11.37
C ASN A 46 -9.35 -16.44 9.94
N GLN A 47 -9.26 -15.15 9.60
CA GLN A 47 -9.39 -14.68 8.22
C GLN A 47 -8.01 -14.59 7.57
N THR A 48 -7.94 -14.66 6.25
CA THR A 48 -6.67 -14.53 5.51
C THR A 48 -6.03 -13.17 5.73
N GLY A 49 -4.79 -13.16 6.18
CA GLY A 49 -3.93 -11.99 6.30
C GLY A 49 -2.72 -12.06 5.36
N LEU A 50 -2.14 -10.89 5.09
CA LEU A 50 -1.02 -10.71 4.19
C LEU A 50 0.09 -9.97 4.93
N ARG A 51 1.32 -10.50 4.87
CA ARG A 51 2.48 -9.86 5.50
C ARG A 51 3.66 -9.79 4.55
N VAL A 52 4.38 -8.67 4.61
CA VAL A 52 5.67 -8.47 3.95
C VAL A 52 6.70 -8.05 4.98
N ARG A 53 7.83 -8.77 5.03
CA ARG A 53 8.95 -8.50 5.94
C ARG A 53 10.23 -8.20 5.18
N ARG A 54 11.09 -7.38 5.78
CA ARG A 54 12.48 -7.20 5.35
C ARG A 54 13.35 -8.26 6.01
N GLN A 55 13.92 -9.17 5.22
CA GLN A 55 14.77 -10.24 5.70
C GLN A 55 16.18 -9.73 6.02
N MET A 56 16.57 -9.59 7.28
CA MET A 56 17.89 -9.03 7.62
C MET A 56 19.03 -10.05 7.51
N GLY A 57 18.72 -11.36 7.53
CA GLY A 57 19.71 -12.45 7.48
C GLY A 57 19.44 -13.51 6.40
N THR A 58 20.07 -14.68 6.52
CA THR A 58 19.87 -15.81 5.59
C THR A 58 18.52 -16.51 5.75
N THR A 59 17.87 -16.33 6.90
CA THR A 59 16.53 -16.81 7.22
C THR A 59 15.70 -15.68 7.79
N ILE A 60 14.37 -15.82 7.76
CA ILE A 60 13.49 -14.88 8.46
C ILE A 60 13.66 -15.05 9.96
N GLY A 61 13.87 -13.96 10.67
CA GLY A 61 14.00 -13.91 12.12
C GLY A 61 12.87 -13.12 12.77
N ASP A 62 12.68 -13.30 14.07
CA ASP A 62 11.65 -12.59 14.83
C ASP A 62 11.85 -11.06 14.79
N ASN A 63 13.10 -10.61 14.69
CA ASN A 63 13.48 -9.20 14.61
C ASN A 63 13.39 -8.59 13.21
N ASP A 64 12.97 -9.35 12.19
CA ASP A 64 12.84 -8.81 10.83
C ASP A 64 11.72 -7.76 10.77
N PRO A 65 12.01 -6.54 10.28
CA PRO A 65 11.01 -5.48 10.17
C PRO A 65 9.79 -5.89 9.36
N ILE A 66 8.61 -5.62 9.91
CA ILE A 66 7.34 -5.81 9.23
C ILE A 66 7.04 -4.52 8.45
N LEU A 67 7.03 -4.61 7.13
CA LEU A 67 6.84 -3.46 6.25
C LEU A 67 5.37 -3.25 5.86
N PHE A 68 4.63 -4.35 5.75
CA PHE A 68 3.21 -4.37 5.40
C PHE A 68 2.56 -5.54 6.11
N ASP A 69 1.47 -5.32 6.84
CA ASP A 69 0.80 -6.35 7.61
C ASP A 69 -0.67 -6.04 7.83
N THR A 70 -1.52 -6.91 7.27
CA THR A 70 -2.97 -6.79 7.36
C THR A 70 -3.58 -7.55 8.55
N THR A 71 -2.78 -8.26 9.37
CA THR A 71 -3.35 -9.14 10.42
C THR A 71 -3.84 -8.40 11.65
N TYR A 72 -3.30 -7.21 11.92
CA TYR A 72 -3.59 -6.47 13.15
C TYR A 72 -5.05 -6.05 13.23
N PHE A 73 -5.62 -5.65 12.08
CA PHE A 73 -7.01 -5.25 11.99
C PHE A 73 -7.82 -6.42 11.44
N ALA A 74 -8.57 -7.02 12.35
CA ALA A 74 -9.53 -8.09 12.13
C ALA A 74 -10.40 -7.99 10.86
N GLU A 75 -10.85 -6.78 10.52
CA GLU A 75 -11.69 -6.47 9.35
C GLU A 75 -10.88 -5.74 8.27
N GLY A 76 -9.56 -5.94 8.29
CA GLY A 76 -8.59 -5.17 7.52
C GLY A 76 -8.68 -5.41 6.02
N PHE A 77 -9.37 -6.44 5.57
CA PHE A 77 -9.57 -6.73 4.14
C PHE A 77 -11.05 -6.92 3.81
N ILE A 78 -11.58 -6.07 2.92
CA ILE A 78 -12.93 -6.18 2.36
C ILE A 78 -12.80 -6.21 0.83
N CYS A 79 -13.50 -7.13 0.19
CA CYS A 79 -13.46 -7.30 -1.26
C CYS A 79 -14.87 -7.47 -1.83
N ASP A 80 -15.59 -6.36 -1.94
CA ASP A 80 -16.92 -6.28 -2.54
C ASP A 80 -16.88 -5.64 -3.94
N ASN A 81 -18.01 -5.73 -4.65
CA ASN A 81 -18.07 -5.29 -6.03
C ASN A 81 -17.72 -3.80 -6.22
N GLN A 82 -18.13 -2.94 -5.29
CA GLN A 82 -17.90 -1.49 -5.34
C GLN A 82 -17.18 -0.95 -4.10
N PHE A 83 -16.63 -1.84 -3.27
CA PHE A 83 -15.90 -1.45 -2.07
C PHE A 83 -14.75 -2.43 -1.82
N LEU A 84 -13.54 -1.92 -1.93
CA LEU A 84 -12.31 -2.66 -1.63
C LEU A 84 -11.63 -1.93 -0.48
N GLN A 85 -11.24 -2.65 0.57
CA GLN A 85 -10.50 -2.09 1.69
C GLN A 85 -9.28 -2.97 1.97
N ILE A 86 -8.15 -2.32 2.21
CA ILE A 86 -6.96 -2.96 2.76
C ILE A 86 -6.37 -2.04 3.83
N ILE A 87 -6.13 -2.58 5.02
CA ILE A 87 -5.50 -1.87 6.13
C ILE A 87 -4.16 -2.53 6.43
N THR A 88 -3.13 -1.73 6.66
CA THR A 88 -1.80 -2.20 7.05
C THR A 88 -1.30 -1.44 8.27
N THR A 89 -0.46 -2.09 9.07
CA THR A 89 0.43 -1.38 10.00
C THR A 89 1.62 -0.78 9.24
N LEU A 90 2.30 0.17 9.88
CA LEU A 90 3.50 0.84 9.38
C LEU A 90 4.63 0.68 10.40
N PRO A 91 5.87 0.43 9.97
CA PRO A 91 7.00 0.28 10.90
C PRO A 91 7.48 1.61 11.50
N SER A 92 7.11 2.76 10.91
CA SER A 92 7.42 4.08 11.44
C SER A 92 6.33 5.09 11.11
N LYS A 93 6.45 6.30 11.67
CA LYS A 93 5.58 7.45 11.36
C LYS A 93 6.11 8.34 10.23
N ASN A 94 7.22 7.96 9.60
CA ASN A 94 7.85 8.76 8.55
C ASN A 94 7.31 8.37 7.18
N VAL A 95 6.04 8.72 6.93
CA VAL A 95 5.31 8.41 5.70
C VAL A 95 5.22 9.64 4.81
N TYR A 96 5.42 9.44 3.50
CA TYR A 96 5.47 10.48 2.47
C TYR A 96 4.81 9.99 1.18
N GLY A 97 4.31 10.92 0.35
CA GLY A 97 3.68 10.62 -0.93
C GLY A 97 2.16 10.74 -0.86
N PHE A 98 1.48 9.89 -1.63
CA PHE A 98 0.09 10.05 -2.05
C PHE A 98 -0.17 11.37 -2.80
N GLY A 99 -1.34 11.49 -3.42
CA GLY A 99 -1.77 12.73 -4.05
C GLY A 99 -2.78 12.54 -5.19
N GLU A 100 -3.25 13.62 -5.81
CA GLU A 100 -2.86 15.01 -5.54
C GLU A 100 -3.77 15.66 -4.47
N ASN A 101 -3.17 16.18 -3.40
CA ASN A 101 -3.86 16.86 -2.30
C ASN A 101 -2.98 17.99 -1.73
N THR A 102 -3.58 18.94 -1.01
CA THR A 102 -2.88 19.98 -0.23
C THR A 102 -2.48 19.45 1.15
N HIS A 103 -1.38 18.70 1.23
CA HIS A 103 -0.86 18.27 2.54
C HIS A 103 -0.29 19.45 3.34
N PRO A 104 -0.60 19.59 4.64
CA PRO A 104 -0.08 20.67 5.47
C PRO A 104 1.43 20.54 5.74
N SER A 105 1.98 19.35 5.59
CA SER A 105 3.41 19.05 5.71
C SER A 105 3.79 17.91 4.77
N PHE A 106 5.07 17.84 4.41
CA PHE A 106 5.56 16.75 3.54
C PHE A 106 5.48 15.38 4.21
N ARG A 107 5.84 15.28 5.51
CA ARG A 107 5.58 14.09 6.32
C ARG A 107 4.09 14.07 6.68
N HIS A 108 3.44 12.94 6.47
CA HIS A 108 2.04 12.75 6.81
C HIS A 108 1.80 12.89 8.33
N ASN A 109 0.67 13.50 8.69
CA ASN A 109 0.15 13.42 10.04
C ASN A 109 -0.76 12.18 10.15
N LEU A 110 -0.36 11.20 10.96
CA LEU A 110 -1.08 9.95 11.16
C LEU A 110 -1.95 9.98 12.44
N THR A 111 -2.23 11.15 13.00
CA THR A 111 -3.17 11.32 14.11
C THR A 111 -4.60 11.52 13.59
N ASP A 112 -5.58 11.26 14.45
CA ASP A 112 -6.98 11.68 14.27
C ASP A 112 -7.72 11.10 13.05
N GLY A 113 -7.16 10.09 12.38
CA GLY A 113 -7.82 9.38 11.29
C GLY A 113 -8.17 10.27 10.10
N ILE A 114 -7.31 11.25 9.80
CA ILE A 114 -7.45 12.14 8.63
C ILE A 114 -7.47 11.31 7.35
N ARG A 115 -8.41 11.62 6.46
CA ARG A 115 -8.55 10.95 5.16
C ARG A 115 -8.43 11.93 4.02
N TYR A 116 -7.80 11.49 2.93
CA TYR A 116 -7.65 12.28 1.72
C TYR A 116 -8.26 11.54 0.53
N GLY A 117 -9.13 12.22 -0.20
CA GLY A 117 -9.68 11.67 -1.44
C GLY A 117 -8.62 11.63 -2.55
N ILE A 118 -8.64 10.57 -3.36
CA ILE A 118 -7.88 10.43 -4.60
C ILE A 118 -8.87 10.13 -5.73
N PHE A 119 -9.15 11.16 -6.51
CA PHE A 119 -9.88 11.06 -7.78
C PHE A 119 -9.67 12.36 -8.55
N ALA A 120 -9.19 12.29 -9.79
CA ALA A 120 -8.88 13.48 -10.58
C ALA A 120 -10.10 14.42 -10.67
N ARG A 121 -9.93 15.67 -10.19
CA ARG A 121 -10.97 16.68 -10.12
C ARG A 121 -10.38 18.07 -10.35
N ASP A 122 -11.06 18.87 -11.17
CA ASP A 122 -10.74 20.30 -11.32
C ASP A 122 -11.21 21.05 -10.07
N GLN A 123 -10.25 21.39 -9.21
CA GLN A 123 -10.46 22.09 -7.95
C GLN A 123 -9.21 22.90 -7.61
N PRO A 124 -9.32 24.21 -7.33
CA PRO A 124 -8.20 25.00 -6.83
C PRO A 124 -7.66 24.43 -5.50
N PRO A 125 -6.33 24.44 -5.26
CA PRO A 125 -5.71 23.88 -4.05
C PRO A 125 -5.90 24.80 -2.84
N GLN A 126 -7.15 25.01 -2.42
CA GLN A 126 -7.54 25.91 -1.34
C GLN A 126 -8.22 25.18 -0.17
N GLY A 127 -8.89 24.05 -0.44
CA GLY A 127 -9.54 23.26 0.59
C GLY A 127 -8.58 22.36 1.36
N GLN A 128 -9.09 21.77 2.44
CA GLN A 128 -8.39 20.78 3.24
C GLN A 128 -8.84 19.38 2.80
N ASN A 129 -7.88 18.48 2.63
CA ASN A 129 -8.10 17.06 2.33
C ASN A 129 -8.89 16.77 1.04
N GLU A 130 -9.00 17.75 0.14
CA GLU A 130 -9.71 17.62 -1.14
C GLU A 130 -8.85 16.86 -2.15
N ASN A 131 -9.50 16.04 -2.98
CA ASN A 131 -8.91 15.50 -4.19
C ASN A 131 -8.75 16.60 -5.25
N LEU A 132 -7.58 16.61 -5.91
CA LEU A 132 -7.22 17.60 -6.94
C LEU A 132 -7.02 16.91 -8.30
N TYR A 133 -6.18 17.47 -9.16
CA TYR A 133 -6.10 17.12 -10.58
C TYR A 133 -5.51 15.72 -10.84
N GLY A 134 -4.55 15.29 -10.01
CA GLY A 134 -3.83 14.03 -10.15
C GLY A 134 -4.39 12.86 -9.33
N THR A 135 -3.95 11.66 -9.70
CA THR A 135 -4.20 10.40 -8.97
C THR A 135 -2.85 9.68 -8.80
N HIS A 136 -2.29 9.77 -7.60
CA HIS A 136 -0.96 9.28 -7.23
C HIS A 136 -1.04 8.33 -6.03
N PRO A 137 -1.52 7.08 -6.21
CA PRO A 137 -1.71 6.11 -5.13
C PRO A 137 -0.40 5.40 -4.73
N PHE A 138 0.65 6.17 -4.47
CA PHE A 138 1.96 5.68 -4.05
C PHE A 138 2.41 6.39 -2.78
N TYR A 139 2.86 5.64 -1.77
CA TYR A 139 3.54 6.20 -0.61
C TYR A 139 4.87 5.50 -0.34
N MET A 140 5.70 6.18 0.44
CA MET A 140 6.98 5.69 0.94
C MET A 140 7.01 5.84 2.45
N CYS A 141 7.65 4.87 3.12
CA CYS A 141 7.90 4.93 4.55
C CYS A 141 9.41 4.77 4.79
N ILE A 142 9.97 5.68 5.60
CA ILE A 142 11.37 5.64 6.04
C ILE A 142 11.40 5.03 7.45
N GLU A 143 11.99 3.86 7.58
CA GLU A 143 12.19 3.14 8.85
C GLU A 143 13.15 3.92 9.77
N ASP A 144 13.11 3.64 11.08
CA ASP A 144 13.88 4.38 12.08
C ASP A 144 15.40 4.19 11.94
N ASP A 145 15.83 3.12 11.28
CA ASP A 145 17.24 2.82 10.95
C ASP A 145 17.69 3.43 9.60
N GLY A 146 16.83 4.22 8.95
CA GLY A 146 17.10 4.87 7.67
C GLY A 146 16.85 4.00 6.44
N ASN A 147 16.47 2.73 6.61
CA ASN A 147 15.92 1.94 5.52
C ASN A 147 14.60 2.52 5.01
N ALA A 148 14.21 2.20 3.78
CA ALA A 148 12.94 2.66 3.23
C ALA A 148 12.27 1.59 2.36
N PHE A 149 10.95 1.67 2.26
CA PHE A 149 10.15 0.93 1.30
C PHE A 149 9.03 1.83 0.75
N GLY A 150 8.46 1.43 -0.39
CA GLY A 150 7.32 2.11 -0.98
C GLY A 150 6.26 1.13 -1.43
N VAL A 151 5.02 1.60 -1.45
CA VAL A 151 3.83 0.83 -1.84
C VAL A 151 3.10 1.61 -2.91
N LEU A 152 2.83 0.94 -4.04
CA LEU A 152 1.99 1.44 -5.12
C LEU A 152 0.70 0.62 -5.14
N ILE A 153 -0.45 1.28 -5.00
CA ILE A 153 -1.76 0.67 -5.21
C ILE A 153 -2.16 0.95 -6.65
N PHE A 154 -2.02 -0.05 -7.52
CA PHE A 154 -2.32 0.11 -8.94
C PHE A 154 -3.83 0.00 -9.20
N ASN A 155 -4.56 1.06 -8.85
CA ASN A 155 -6.01 1.21 -8.99
C ASN A 155 -6.33 2.67 -9.41
N SER A 156 -7.29 2.86 -10.32
CA SER A 156 -7.73 4.18 -10.82
C SER A 156 -9.20 4.50 -10.55
N ASN A 157 -9.91 3.70 -9.77
CA ASN A 157 -11.21 4.09 -9.22
C ASN A 157 -11.01 5.20 -8.19
N ALA A 158 -12.09 5.91 -7.86
CA ALA A 158 -12.09 6.81 -6.70
C ALA A 158 -11.74 6.02 -5.44
N GLN A 159 -10.82 6.55 -4.65
CA GLN A 159 -10.29 5.91 -3.44
C GLN A 159 -9.92 6.98 -2.40
N ASP A 160 -9.71 6.57 -1.15
CA ASP A 160 -9.15 7.40 -0.09
C ASP A 160 -8.03 6.64 0.64
N TYR A 161 -7.25 7.37 1.42
CA TYR A 161 -6.19 6.86 2.30
C TYR A 161 -6.16 7.64 3.60
#